data_AF-A0A961RCD6-F1
#
_entry.id   AF-A0A961RCD6-F1
#
_cell.length_a   1.000
_cell.length_b   1.000
_cell.length_c   1.000
_cell.angle_alpha   90.00
_cell.angle_beta   90.00
_cell.angle_gamma   90.00
#
_symmetry.space_group_name_H-M   'P 1'
#
loop_
_entity.id
_entity.type
_entity.pdbx_description
1 polymer ?
#
loop_
_entity_poly.entity_id
_entity_poly.type
_entity_poly.pdbx_seq_one_letter_code
_entity_poly.pdbx_strand_id
1 'polypeptide(L)' 'MTTADLPGAHWSDTFILEVPHGGLDAERAARLALGRIPGWARLLMRLRNLLVAPFGLKAAPDETLA' A
#
# COMPACT_ATOMS: atom_id res chain seq x y z
N MET A 1 3.56 -16.35 -16.12
CA MET A 1 2.81 -15.18 -15.62
C MET A 1 3.64 -13.96 -15.96
N THR A 2 3.29 -13.28 -17.04
CA THR A 2 4.11 -12.21 -17.65
C THR A 2 3.64 -10.88 -17.05
N THR A 3 4.35 -10.37 -16.04
CA THR A 3 4.09 -9.04 -15.49
C THR A 3 4.43 -8.01 -16.55
N ALA A 4 3.45 -7.21 -16.96
CA ALA A 4 3.68 -6.07 -17.84
C ALA A 4 4.51 -5.04 -17.04
N ASP A 5 5.82 -5.03 -17.27
CA ASP A 5 6.71 -4.05 -16.68
C ASP A 5 6.37 -2.66 -17.22
N LEU A 6 6.02 -1.73 -16.32
CA LEU A 6 5.99 -0.31 -16.64
C LEU A 6 7.45 0.17 -16.80
N PRO A 7 7.84 0.75 -17.95
CA PRO A 7 9.20 1.24 -18.14
C PRO A 7 9.58 2.26 -17.08
N GLY A 8 10.63 1.98 -16.31
CA GLY A 8 11.13 2.86 -15.24
C GLY A 8 10.57 2.57 -13.84
N ALA A 9 9.67 1.58 -13.68
CA ALA A 9 9.24 1.15 -12.36
C ALA A 9 10.28 0.21 -11.74
N HIS A 10 10.95 0.69 -10.68
CA HIS A 10 11.79 -0.16 -9.83
C HIS A 10 10.95 -0.69 -8.68
N TRP A 11 10.40 -1.90 -8.84
CA TRP A 11 9.62 -2.58 -7.80
C TRP A 11 10.57 -3.13 -6.72
N SER A 12 10.97 -2.27 -5.78
CA SER A 12 11.93 -2.65 -4.71
C SER A 12 11.37 -3.64 -3.69
N ASP A 13 10.05 -3.77 -3.57
CA ASP A 13 9.37 -4.61 -2.57
C ASP A 13 8.54 -5.71 -3.25
N THR A 14 9.19 -6.58 -4.02
CA THR A 14 8.54 -7.80 -4.52
C THR A 14 8.94 -8.98 -3.65
N PHE A 15 7.97 -9.56 -2.95
CA PHE A 15 8.18 -10.72 -2.09
C PHE A 15 7.33 -11.89 -2.55
N ILE A 16 7.91 -13.09 -2.53
CA ILE A 16 7.19 -14.35 -2.73
C ILE A 16 7.09 -15.01 -1.37
N LEU A 17 5.88 -15.34 -0.95
CA LEU A 17 5.58 -15.96 0.34
C LEU A 17 4.93 -17.31 0.09
N GLU A 18 5.46 -18.36 0.69
CA GLU A 18 4.80 -19.67 0.73
C GLU A 18 3.77 -19.66 1.87
N VAL A 19 2.50 -19.79 1.52
CA VAL A 19 1.40 -19.76 2.50
C VAL A 19 0.97 -21.20 2.79
N PRO A 20 0.95 -21.63 4.06
CA PRO A 20 0.38 -22.93 4.40
C PRO A 20 -1.10 -22.95 4.02
N HIS A 21 -1.50 -24.00 3.30
CA HIS A 21 -2.87 -24.22 2.80
C HIS A 21 -3.16 -23.35 1.56
N GLY A 22 -3.24 -24.02 0.41
CA GLY A 22 -3.43 -23.36 -0.88
C GLY A 22 -4.73 -22.55 -0.97
N GLY A 23 -4.80 -21.64 -1.94
CA GLY A 23 -5.99 -20.82 -2.22
C GLY A 23 -5.90 -19.37 -1.74
N LEU A 24 -4.78 -18.96 -1.15
CA LEU A 24 -4.47 -17.56 -0.88
C LEU A 24 -3.49 -17.01 -1.92
N ASP A 25 -4.02 -16.32 -2.93
CA ASP A 25 -3.20 -15.53 -3.85
C ASP A 25 -2.79 -14.17 -3.23
N ALA A 26 -1.79 -13.53 -3.81
CA ALA A 26 -1.24 -12.27 -3.31
C ALA A 26 -2.28 -11.15 -3.27
N GLU A 27 -3.21 -11.12 -4.23
CA GLU A 27 -4.24 -10.09 -4.34
C GLU A 27 -5.29 -10.24 -3.23
N ARG A 28 -5.70 -11.47 -2.94
CA ARG A 28 -6.63 -11.83 -1.87
C ARG A 28 -5.98 -11.64 -0.50
N ALA A 29 -4.70 -11.98 -0.36
CA ALA A 29 -3.92 -11.66 0.84
C ALA A 29 -3.89 -10.15 1.08
N ALA A 30 -3.56 -9.35 0.05
CA ALA A 30 -3.52 -7.90 0.14
C ALA A 30 -4.90 -7.32 0.50
N ARG A 31 -5.99 -7.79 -0.11
CA ARG A 31 -7.36 -7.37 0.26
C ARG A 31 -7.72 -7.68 1.70
N LEU A 32 -7.37 -8.87 2.20
CA LEU A 32 -7.66 -9.24 3.58
C LEU A 32 -6.83 -8.42 4.57
N ALA A 33 -5.56 -8.19 4.26
CA ALA A 33 -4.64 -7.45 5.13
C ALA A 33 -4.87 -5.92 5.09
N LEU A 34 -5.15 -5.37 3.92
CA LEU A 34 -5.19 -3.92 3.68
C LEU A 34 -6.58 -3.38 3.35
N GLY A 35 -7.55 -4.24 3.01
CA GLY A 35 -8.90 -3.81 2.60
C GLY A 35 -9.68 -3.13 3.72
N ARG A 36 -9.24 -3.28 4.99
CA ARG A 36 -9.84 -2.58 6.13
C ARG A 36 -8.77 -1.96 7.01
N ILE A 37 -8.31 -0.78 6.63
CA ILE A 37 -7.32 -0.03 7.41
C ILE A 37 -7.92 0.37 8.77
N PRO A 38 -7.29 0.02 9.91
CA PRO A 38 -7.77 0.40 11.22
C PRO A 38 -7.62 1.91 11.47
N GLY A 39 -8.44 2.47 12.36
CA GLY A 39 -8.48 3.92 12.60
C GLY A 39 -7.14 4.52 13.03
N TRP A 40 -6.36 3.81 13.85
CA TRP A 40 -5.03 4.25 14.28
C TRP A 40 -4.05 4.35 13.11
N ALA A 41 -4.14 3.45 12.11
CA ALA A 41 -3.26 3.49 10.95
C ALA A 41 -3.57 4.71 10.07
N ARG A 42 -4.85 5.09 9.94
CA ARG A 42 -5.24 6.37 9.30
C ARG A 42 -4.66 7.58 10.06
N LEU A 43 -4.71 7.56 11.39
CA LEU A 43 -4.12 8.62 12.22
C LEU A 43 -2.61 8.74 11.99
N LEU A 44 -1.89 7.61 11.95
CA LEU A 44 -0.44 7.60 11.68
C LEU A 44 -0.11 8.12 10.28
N MET A 45 -0.89 7.77 9.26
CA MET A 45 -0.72 8.32 7.91
C MET A 45 -0.92 9.83 7.86
N ARG A 46 -1.92 10.36 8.59
CA ARG A 46 -2.11 11.81 8.74
C ARG A 46 -0.95 12.49 9.46
N LEU A 47 -0.47 11.89 10.54
CA LEU A 47 0.70 12.38 11.28
C LEU A 47 1.94 12.41 10.37
N ARG A 48 2.20 11.33 9.63
CA ARG A 48 3.28 11.26 8.65
C ARG A 48 3.17 12.44 7.68
N ASN A 49 2.01 12.62 7.05
CA ASN A 49 1.79 13.69 6.07
C ASN A 49 2.05 15.07 6.66
N LEU A 50 1.61 15.33 7.90
CA LEU A 50 1.89 16.59 8.60
C LEU A 50 3.40 16.80 8.83
N LEU A 51 4.11 15.76 9.24
CA LEU A 51 5.56 15.81 9.47
C LEU A 51 6.35 16.00 8.18
N VAL A 52 5.89 15.42 7.07
CA VAL A 52 6.58 15.53 5.77
C VAL A 52 6.18 16.77 4.96
N ALA A 53 5.07 17.42 5.30
CA ALA A 53 4.60 18.65 4.64
C ALA A 53 5.66 19.75 4.48
N PRO A 54 6.48 20.10 5.50
CA PRO A 54 7.52 21.13 5.34
C PRO A 54 8.66 20.72 4.39
N PHE A 55 8.79 19.45 4.02
CA PHE A 55 9.82 18.95 3.10
C PHE A 55 9.38 18.98 1.62
N GLY A 56 8.23 19.60 1.32
CA GLY A 56 7.74 19.73 -0.05
C GLY A 56 7.22 18.42 -0.67
N LEU A 57 7.06 17.36 0.13
CA LEU A 57 6.49 16.10 -0.30
C LEU A 57 4.96 16.24 -0.41
N LYS A 58 4.43 16.15 -1.64
CA LYS A 58 2.98 16.11 -1.89
C LYS A 58 2.38 14.88 -1.21
N ALA A 59 1.56 15.09 -0.19
CA ALA A 59 0.64 14.07 0.27
C ALA A 59 -0.30 13.71 -0.90
N ALA A 60 -0.56 12.42 -1.10
CA ALA A 60 -1.62 11.99 -2.02
C ALA A 60 -2.95 12.62 -1.57
N PRO A 61 -3.86 12.98 -2.50
CA PRO A 61 -5.16 13.53 -2.15
C PRO A 61 -5.89 12.59 -1.18
N ASP A 62 -6.43 13.15 -0.09
CA ASP A 62 -7.29 12.41 0.83
C ASP A 62 -8.66 12.29 0.12
N GLU A 63 -8.95 11.16 -0.53
CA GLU A 63 -10.25 10.86 -1.19
C GLU A 63 -11.43 10.73 -0.20
N THR A 64 -11.32 11.29 1.01
CA THR A 64 -12.34 11.18 2.07
C THR A 64 -13.26 12.42 2.14
N LEU A 65 -13.27 13.29 1.13
CA LEU A 65 -14.28 14.36 0.99
C LEU A 65 -14.91 14.31 -0.40
N ALA A 66 -15.78 13.32 -0.62
CA ALA A 66 -16.82 13.32 -1.64
C ALA A 66 -18.08 12.71 -1.04
#